data_AF-A0A920QJP6-F1
#
_entry.id   AF-A0A920QJP6-F1
#
_cell.length_a   1.000
_cell.length_b   1.000
_cell.length_c   1.000
_cell.angle_alpha   90.00
_cell.angle_beta   90.00
_cell.angle_gamma   90.00
#
_symmetry.space_group_name_H-M   'P 1'
#
loop_
_entity.id
_entity.type
_entity.pdbx_description
1 polymer ?
#
loop_
_entity_poly.entity_id
_entity_poly.type
_entity_poly.pdbx_seq_one_letter_code
_entity_poly.pdbx_strand_id
1 'polypeptide(L)' 'MRLDDTIAAIATPLRASGLGVIRVSGKHAVPLVGHLFKSGTEKLEERESHKLVQGWIHDDEKLIDWF' A
#
# COMPACT_ATOMS: atom_id res chain seq x y z
N MET A 1 16.98 11.13 -8.41
CA MET A 1 16.49 10.51 -7.17
C MET A 1 17.06 11.31 -6.02
N ARG A 2 16.22 12.01 -5.28
CA ARG A 2 16.59 12.69 -4.05
C ARG A 2 16.34 11.74 -2.88
N LEU A 3 17.12 11.88 -1.80
CA LEU A 3 17.00 11.03 -0.61
C LEU A 3 15.62 11.12 0.06
N ASP A 4 14.89 12.21 -0.20
CA ASP A 4 13.57 12.47 0.36
C ASP A 4 12.41 12.06 -0.57
N ASP A 5 12.68 11.47 -1.72
CA ASP A 5 11.64 10.94 -2.60
C ASP A 5 10.94 9.73 -1.94
N THR A 6 9.61 9.66 -2.09
CA THR A 6 8.87 8.42 -1.82
C THR A 6 8.90 7.55 -3.07
N ILE A 7 9.32 6.30 -2.93
CA ILE A 7 9.48 5.34 -4.03
C ILE A 7 8.58 4.13 -3.85
N ALA A 8 8.23 3.48 -4.97
CA ALA A 8 7.50 2.23 -4.99
C ALA A 8 8.15 1.24 -5.97
N ALA A 9 8.09 -0.05 -5.65
CA ALA A 9 8.60 -1.12 -6.53
C ALA A 9 7.87 -2.44 -6.29
N ILE A 10 7.83 -3.29 -7.31
CA ILE A 10 7.43 -4.69 -7.16
C ILE A 10 8.57 -5.40 -6.40
N ALA A 11 8.25 -5.93 -5.23
CA ALA A 11 9.20 -6.58 -4.32
C ALA A 11 9.25 -8.11 -4.50
N THR A 12 8.33 -8.68 -5.27
CA THR A 12 8.28 -10.10 -5.64
C THR A 12 8.70 -10.34 -7.10
N PRO A 13 9.18 -11.54 -7.45
CA PRO A 13 9.50 -11.87 -8.83
C PRO A 13 8.28 -11.74 -9.78
N LEU A 14 8.52 -11.31 -11.02
CA LEU A 14 7.52 -11.19 -12.07
C LEU A 14 7.15 -12.55 -12.67
N ARG A 15 6.53 -13.40 -11.85
CA ARG A 15 6.03 -14.72 -12.25
C ARG A 15 4.68 -14.99 -11.60
N ALA A 16 3.93 -15.94 -12.15
CA ALA A 16 2.71 -16.43 -11.53
C ALA A 16 2.98 -16.91 -10.09
N SER A 17 2.17 -16.44 -9.14
CA SER A 17 2.25 -16.76 -7.72
C SER A 17 0.92 -16.48 -7.03
N GLY A 18 0.73 -17.01 -5.83
CA GLY A 18 -0.49 -16.75 -5.04
C GLY A 18 -0.53 -15.36 -4.38
N LEU A 19 0.61 -14.66 -4.28
CA LEU A 19 0.72 -13.33 -3.66
C LEU A 19 1.83 -12.52 -4.33
N GLY A 20 1.52 -11.29 -4.71
CA GLY A 20 2.49 -10.27 -5.09
C GLY A 20 2.69 -9.24 -3.99
N VAL A 21 3.89 -8.68 -3.87
CA VAL A 21 4.17 -7.59 -2.92
C VAL A 21 4.64 -6.36 -3.68
N ILE A 22 3.96 -5.23 -3.46
CA ILE A 22 4.43 -3.90 -3.85
C ILE A 22 4.93 -3.21 -2.58
N ARG A 23 6.19 -2.77 -2.58
CA ARG A 23 6.78 -2.04 -1.45
C ARG A 23 6.85 -0.56 -1.76
N VAL A 24 6.33 0.27 -0.86
CA VAL A 24 6.44 1.73 -0.89
C VAL A 24 7.32 2.19 0.28
N SER A 25 8.23 3.14 0.05
CA SER A 25 9.15 3.64 1.09
C SER A 25 9.43 5.13 0.91
N GLY A 26 9.54 5.85 2.02
CA GLY A 26 9.79 7.29 2.05
C GLY A 26 8.89 8.03 3.04
N LYS A 27 9.14 9.32 3.21
CA LYS A 27 8.42 10.19 4.17
C LYS A 27 6.90 10.24 3.97
N HIS A 28 6.42 9.98 2.75
CA HIS A 28 5.00 10.02 2.41
C HIS A 28 4.43 8.64 2.05
N ALA A 29 5.12 7.54 2.37
CA ALA A 29 4.68 6.20 1.97
C ALA A 29 3.30 5.83 2.53
N VAL A 30 3.11 5.97 3.84
CA VAL A 30 1.83 5.65 4.50
C VAL A 30 0.68 6.55 4.02
N PRO A 31 0.78 7.90 4.01
CA PRO A 31 -0.32 8.72 3.53
C PRO A 31 -0.65 8.52 2.05
N LEU A 32 0.37 8.30 1.20
CA LEU A 32 0.14 8.03 -0.23
C LEU A 32 -0.63 6.72 -0.44
N VAL A 33 -0.26 5.66 0.29
CA VAL A 33 -1.00 4.38 0.24
C VAL A 33 -2.37 4.51 0.92
N GLY A 34 -2.48 5.28 2.00
CA GLY A 34 -3.74 5.51 2.73
C GLY A 34 -4.84 6.14 1.86
N HIS A 35 -4.48 6.95 0.87
CA HIS A 35 -5.44 7.47 -0.11
C HIS A 35 -6.04 6.40 -1.01
N LEU A 36 -5.27 5.36 -1.34
CA LEU A 36 -5.70 4.24 -2.19
C LEU A 36 -6.33 3.11 -1.36
N PHE A 37 -5.92 2.98 -0.09
CA PHE A 37 -6.29 1.87 0.77
C PHE A 37 -7.55 2.19 1.57
N LYS A 38 -8.59 1.39 1.36
CA LYS A 38 -9.81 1.41 2.17
C LYS A 38 -9.79 0.21 3.11
N SER A 39 -9.89 0.47 4.41
CA SER A 39 -10.13 -0.56 5.43
C SER A 39 -11.20 -0.09 6.39
N GLY A 40 -11.97 -1.03 6.95
CA GLY A 40 -13.06 -0.84 7.91
C GLY A 40 -13.28 0.58 8.45
N THR A 41 -12.94 0.81 9.71
CA THR A 41 -13.29 2.04 10.45
C THR A 41 -12.13 3.03 10.65
N GLU A 42 -10.89 2.57 10.67
CA GLU A 42 -9.71 3.42 10.98
C GLU A 42 -8.83 3.58 9.75
N LYS A 43 -8.23 4.77 9.62
CA LYS A 43 -7.33 5.08 8.51
C LYS A 43 -5.99 4.38 8.67
N LEU A 44 -5.27 4.16 7.57
CA LEU A 44 -3.99 3.46 7.61
C LEU A 44 -2.93 4.21 8.43
N GLU A 45 -2.98 5.53 8.42
CA GLU A 45 -2.09 6.43 9.17
C GLU A 45 -2.29 6.34 10.69
N GLU A 46 -3.48 5.90 11.14
CA GLU A 46 -3.84 5.77 12.55
C GLU A 46 -3.46 4.38 13.10
N ARG A 47 -3.04 3.45 12.23
CA ARG A 47 -2.68 2.08 12.60
C ARG A 47 -1.31 2.02 13.25
N GLU A 48 -1.19 1.14 14.24
CA GLU A 48 0.10 0.83 14.86
C GLU A 48 1.08 0.24 13.84
N SER A 49 2.36 0.58 14.01
CA SER A 49 3.44 0.00 13.23
C SER A 49 3.53 -1.52 13.44
N HIS A 50 4.02 -2.25 12.43
CA HIS A 50 4.19 -3.71 12.43
C HIS A 50 2.89 -4.51 12.61
N LYS A 51 1.78 -4.02 12.05
CA LYS A 51 0.51 -4.73 12.00
C LYS A 51 0.12 -5.06 10.56
N LEU A 52 -0.50 -6.23 10.38
CA LEU A 52 -1.22 -6.55 9.16
C LEU A 52 -2.60 -5.88 9.23
N VAL A 53 -2.95 -5.14 8.19
CA VAL A 53 -4.26 -4.48 8.06
C VAL A 53 -4.89 -5.00 6.79
N GLN A 54 -6.06 -5.62 6.92
CA GLN A 54 -6.82 -6.13 5.79
C GLN A 54 -7.66 -5.02 5.15
N GLY A 55 -7.80 -5.03 3.82
CA GLY A 55 -8.61 -4.04 3.15
C GLY A 55 -8.64 -4.17 1.63
N TRP A 56 -8.89 -3.05 0.98
CA TRP A 56 -9.10 -2.97 -0.46
C TRP A 56 -8.30 -1.82 -1.03
N ILE A 57 -7.71 -2.02 -2.21
CA ILE A 57 -7.07 -0.94 -2.96
C ILE A 57 -8.06 -0.42 -3.98
N HIS A 58 -8.32 0.88 -3.92
CA HIS A 58 -9.15 1.62 -4.83
C HIS A 58 -8.35 2.71 -5.53
N ASP A 59 -8.62 2.89 -6.82
CA ASP A 59 -8.22 4.05 -7.61
C ASP A 59 -9.51 4.79 -7.98
N ASP A 60 -9.76 5.91 -7.31
CA ASP A 60 -11.06 6.59 -7.29
C ASP A 60 -12.23 5.64 -6.90
N GLU A 61 -13.18 5.45 -7.81
CA GLU A 61 -14.33 4.56 -7.64
C GLU A 61 -14.03 3.10 -8.06
N LYS A 62 -12.87 2.86 -8.67
CA LYS A 62 -12.52 1.54 -9.21
C LYS A 62 -11.81 0.69 -8.16
N LEU A 63 -12.37 -0.49 -7.87
CA LEU A 63 -11.68 -1.53 -7.10
C LEU A 63 -10.54 -2.11 -7.95
N ILE A 64 -9.31 -2.05 -7.44
CA ILE A 64 -8.11 -2.60 -8.08
C ILE A 64 -7.80 -4.00 -7.54
N ASP A 65 -7.81 -4.14 -6.21
CA ASP A 65 -7.54 -5.42 -5.56
C ASP A 65 -8.25 -5.51 -4.20
N TRP A 66 -8.61 -6.71 -3.80
CA TRP A 66 -9.29 -7.02 -2.55
C TRP A 66 -8.49 -8.08 -1.80
N PHE A 67 -7.85 -7.70 -0.69
CA PHE A 67 -7.05 -8.62 0.13
C PHE A 67 -7.22 -8.40 1.63
#